data_AF-A0A2G4FNF7-F1
#
_entry.id   AF-A0A2G4FNF7-F1
#
_cell.length_a   1.000
_cell.length_b   1.000
_cell.length_c   1.000
_cell.angle_alpha   90.00
_cell.angle_beta   90.00
_cell.angle_gamma   90.00
#
_symmetry.space_group_name_H-M   'P 1'
#
loop_
_entity.id
_entity.type
_entity.pdbx_description
1 polymer ?
#
loop_
_entity_poly.entity_id
_entity_poly.type
_entity_poly.pdbx_seq_one_letter_code
_entity_poly.pdbx_strand_id
1 'polypeptide(L)' 'FILGGTMGNFYDRLVFNGVRDFLHWNYLFDWPVFNLADCWLVGGACLLMLLAFRAPKENNQSLVTPAS' A
#
# COMPACT_ATOMS: atom_id res chain seq x y z
N PHE A 1 -4.47 -3.42 -4.80
CA PHE A 1 -4.69 -2.87 -3.45
C PHE A 1 -4.44 -1.36 -3.42
N ILE A 2 -3.19 -0.89 -3.56
CA ILE A 2 -2.87 0.54 -3.44
C ILE A 2 -3.68 1.42 -4.40
N LEU A 3 -3.68 1.12 -5.70
CA LEU A 3 -4.43 1.90 -6.70
C LEU A 3 -5.91 2.04 -6.33
N GLY A 4 -6.55 0.94 -5.91
CA GLY A 4 -7.96 0.95 -5.52
C GLY A 4 -8.22 1.82 -4.29
N GLY A 5 -7.37 1.74 -3.26
CA GLY A 5 -7.47 2.60 -2.08
C GLY A 5 -7.24 4.08 -2.42
N THR A 6 -6.22 4.38 -3.20
CA THR A 6 -5.94 5.76 -3.65
C THR A 6 -7.09 6.31 -4.47
N MET A 7 -7.63 5.55 -5.43
CA MET A 7 -8.76 5.97 -6.26
C MET A 7 -10.03 6.17 -5.45
N GLY A 8 -10.31 5.32 -4.45
CA GLY A 8 -11.46 5.49 -3.55
C GLY A 8 -11.40 6.79 -2.77
N ASN A 9 -10.30 7.04 -2.05
CA ASN A 9 -10.13 8.29 -1.29
C ASN A 9 -10.06 9.52 -2.22
N PHE A 10 -9.54 9.38 -3.44
CA PHE A 10 -9.53 10.46 -4.43
C PHE A 10 -10.94 10.78 -4.94
N TYR A 11 -11.72 9.76 -5.30
CA TYR A 11 -13.12 9.93 -5.70
C TYR A 11 -13.92 10.63 -4.61
N ASP A 12 -13.73 10.21 -3.36
CA ASP A 12 -14.43 10.82 -2.23
C ASP A 12 -14.14 12.32 -2.11
N ARG A 13 -12.87 12.72 -2.28
CA ARG A 13 -12.48 14.14 -2.27
C ARG A 13 -13.11 14.93 -3.41
N LEU A 14 -13.21 14.35 -4.61
CA LEU A 14 -13.81 15.03 -5.76
C LEU A 14 -15.31 15.25 -5.60
N VAL A 15 -16.02 14.29 -5.02
CA VAL A 15 -17.49 14.32 -4.96
C VAL A 15 -18.02 14.94 -3.67
N PHE A 16 -17.29 14.76 -2.55
CA PHE A 16 -17.78 15.11 -1.21
C PHE A 16 -16.90 16.14 -0.49
N ASN A 17 -15.88 16.70 -1.14
CA ASN A 17 -14.92 17.65 -0.55
C ASN A 17 -14.21 17.13 0.71
N GLY A 18 -14.10 15.81 0.85
CA GLY A 18 -13.51 15.16 2.03
C GLY A 18 -13.43 13.65 1.83
N VAL A 19 -12.88 12.96 2.84
CA VAL A 19 -12.87 11.50 2.89
C VAL A 19 -13.86 11.07 3.97
N ARG A 20 -14.69 10.05 3.69
CA ARG A 20 -15.64 9.54 4.68
C ARG A 20 -15.00 8.42 5.49
N ASP A 21 -14.70 8.74 6.73
CA ASP A 21 -14.23 7.77 7.71
C ASP A 21 -15.40 7.28 8.56
N PHE A 22 -15.56 5.96 8.66
CA PHE A 22 -16.73 5.32 9.27
C PHE A 22 -16.39 4.12 10.16
N LEU A 23 -15.14 3.65 10.14
CA LEU A 23 -14.65 2.60 11.02
C LEU A 23 -13.95 3.24 12.21
N HIS A 24 -14.52 3.06 13.40
CA HIS A 24 -13.94 3.50 14.66
C HIS A 24 -13.62 2.28 15.52
N TRP A 25 -12.36 2.18 15.96
CA TRP A 25 -11.91 1.10 16.83
C TRP A 25 -11.43 1.67 18.15
N ASN A 26 -12.13 1.37 19.24
CA ASN A 26 -11.87 1.93 20.57
C ASN A 26 -11.74 0.87 21.67
N TYR A 27 -11.58 -0.42 21.30
CA TYR A 27 -11.63 -1.52 22.26
C TYR A 27 -10.42 -1.59 23.21
N LEU A 28 -9.20 -1.33 22.71
CA LEU A 28 -7.96 -1.38 23.51
C LEU A 28 -7.38 0.02 23.77
N PHE A 29 -7.55 0.90 22.79
CA PHE A 29 -7.18 2.31 22.82
C PHE A 29 -7.97 3.01 21.70
N ASP A 30 -8.05 4.33 21.77
CA ASP A 30 -8.78 5.13 20.79
C ASP A 30 -7.97 5.24 19.50
N TRP A 31 -8.24 4.34 18.55
CA TRP A 31 -7.61 4.36 17.24
C TRP A 31 -8.31 5.40 16.35
N PRO A 32 -7.57 6.22 15.57
CA PRO A 32 -8.15 7.19 14.65
C PRO A 32 -9.18 6.55 13.72
N VAL A 33 -10.30 7.23 13.47
CA VAL A 33 -11.33 6.73 12.54
C VAL A 33 -10.71 6.56 11.15
N PHE A 34 -11.07 5.49 10.45
CA PHE A 34 -10.57 5.15 9.12
C PHE A 34 -11.67 4.59 8.21
N ASN A 35 -11.32 4.27 6.97
CA ASN A 35 -12.24 3.68 6.02
C ASN A 35 -11.64 2.46 5.30
N LEU A 36 -12.43 1.85 4.40
CA LEU A 36 -12.00 0.66 3.66
C LEU A 36 -10.84 0.92 2.68
N ALA A 37 -10.76 2.12 2.10
CA ALA A 37 -9.67 2.50 1.22
C ALA A 37 -8.33 2.53 1.97
N ASP A 38 -8.33 2.97 3.23
CA ASP A 38 -7.13 2.93 4.09
C ASP A 38 -6.68 1.48 4.35
N CYS A 39 -7.63 0.56 4.58
CA CYS A 39 -7.31 -0.87 4.71
C CYS A 39 -6.64 -1.44 3.45
N TRP A 40 -7.09 -1.03 2.25
CA TRP A 40 -6.46 -1.43 1.00
C TRP A 40 -5.08 -0.82 0.79
N LEU A 41 -4.86 0.42 1.24
CA LEU A 41 -3.55 1.05 1.21
C LEU A 41 -2.57 0.29 2.12
N VAL A 42 -2.95 0.03 3.38
CA VAL A 42 -2.12 -0.70 4.35
C VAL A 42 -1.85 -2.13 3.87
N GLY A 43 -2.89 -2.87 3.45
CA GLY A 43 -2.73 -4.23 2.93
C GLY A 43 -1.85 -4.29 1.68
N GLY A 44 -1.99 -3.31 0.78
CA GLY A 44 -1.15 -3.18 -0.40
C GLY A 44 0.31 -2.88 -0.07
N ALA A 45 0.56 -1.98 0.88
CA ALA A 45 1.90 -1.66 1.36
C ALA A 45 2.56 -2.88 2.03
N CYS A 46 1.83 -3.61 2.88
CA CYS A 46 2.30 -4.86 3.47
C CYS A 46 2.66 -5.90 2.40
N LEU A 47 1.83 -6.05 1.36
CA LEU A 47 2.13 -6.98 0.26
C LEU A 47 3.39 -6.58 -0.50
N LEU A 48 3.56 -5.30 -0.84
CA LEU A 48 4.78 -4.80 -1.49
C LEU A 48 6.02 -5.04 -0.62
N MET A 49 5.91 -4.79 0.68
CA MET A 49 6.99 -5.04 1.63
C MET A 49 7.38 -6.52 1.67
N LEU A 50 6.41 -7.43 1.71
CA LEU A 50 6.65 -8.88 1.67
C LEU A 50 7.33 -9.31 0.36
N LEU A 51 6.92 -8.73 -0.77
CA LEU A 51 7.55 -9.01 -2.06
C LEU A 51 8.99 -8.50 -2.11
N ALA A 52 9.25 -7.30 -1.58
CA ALA A 52 10.60 -6.73 -1.50
C ALA A 52 11.55 -7.62 -0.68
N PHE A 53 11.10 -8.18 0.44
CA PHE A 53 11.91 -9.10 1.24
C PHE A 53 12.13 -10.47 0.58
N ARG A 54 11.28 -10.86 -0.38
CA ARG A 54 11.38 -12.13 -1.11
C ARG A 54 12.06 -11.99 -2.47
N ALA A 55 12.42 -10.77 -2.89
CA ALA A 55 13.05 -10.53 -4.18
C ALA A 55 14.38 -11.32 -4.27
N PRO A 56 14.54 -12.24 -5.23
CA PRO A 56 15.81 -12.89 -5.48
C PRO A 56 16.87 -11.83 -5.76
N LYS A 57 18.07 -11.98 -5.18
CA LYS A 57 19.19 -11.13 -5.56
C LYS A 57 19.51 -11.41 -7.03
N GLU A 58 19.36 -10.40 -7.86
CA GLU A 58 19.73 -10.47 -9.27
C GLU A 58 21.25 -10.60 -9.34
N ASN A 59 21.74 -11.81 -9.62
CA ASN A 59 23.17 -12.07 -9.83
C ASN A 59 23.59 -11.51 -11.19
N ASN A 60 23.88 -10.21 -11.24
CA ASN A 60 24.46 -9.52 -12.38
C ASN A 60 25.93 -9.91 -12.58
N GLN A 61 26.22 -11.20 -12.80
CA GLN A 61 27.58 -11.71 -12.99
C GLN A 61 27.87 -12.22 -14.41
N SER A 62 26.90 -12.16 -15.34
CA SER A 62 27.07 -12.68 -16.72
C SER A 62 27.38 -11.61 -17.78
N LEU A 63 27.39 -10.32 -17.45
CA LEU A 63 27.62 -9.23 -18.43
C LEU A 63 29.03 -8.61 -18.38
N VAL A 64 29.93 -9.17 -17.57
CA VAL A 64 31.35 -8.76 -17.54
C VAL A 64 32.24 -10.00 -17.67
N THR A 65 32.10 -10.73 -18.78
CA THR A 65 33.25 -11.44 -19.34
C THR A 65 33.95 -10.47 -20.29
N PRO A 66 35.21 -10.05 -20.02
CA PRO A 66 35.99 -9.44 -21.07
C PRO A 66 36.22 -10.53 -22.11
N ALA A 67 35.74 -10.31 -23.34
CA ALA A 67 36.10 -11.16 -24.47
C ALA A 67 37.63 -11.15 -24.58
N SER A 68 38.22 -12.31 -24.34
CA SER A 68 39.63 -12.63 -24.50
C SER A 68 40.08 -12.47 -25.95
#